data_AF-A0A834RXT9-F1
#
_entry.id   AF-A0A834RXT9-F1
#
_cell.length_a   1.000
_cell.length_b   1.000
_cell.length_c   1.000
_cell.angle_alpha   90.00
_cell.angle_beta   90.00
_cell.angle_gamma   90.00
#
_symmetry.space_group_name_H-M   'P 1'
#
loop_
_entity.id
_entity.type
_entity.pdbx_description
1 polymer ?
#
loop_
_entity_poly.entity_id
_entity_poly.type
_entity_poly.pdbx_seq_one_letter_code
_entity_poly.pdbx_strand_id
1 'polypeptide(L)'
;MRTHKFSVPLLTEMDPAMHTTQDSRTLGLNRNKGEVIELRLRTDAYDGYRDYKTIRKTLCHELAHCVWGPHDRNFWDLCGKIEKEVLRDDWRGGGRRVGEEEVYDPGEDGDVCDHGGWTGGEFTLGSAAVGGGNGVSSTTGGVGDGGLSRREVLARAAEERMKRTKKAEEETGE
;
A
#
# COMPACT_ATOMS: atom_id res chain seq x y z
N MET A 1 -5.98 6.40 19.51
CA MET A 1 -6.72 5.59 20.51
C MET A 1 -5.79 4.94 21.54
N ARG A 2 -4.88 4.03 21.14
CA ARG A 2 -3.96 3.33 22.08
C ARG A 2 -3.19 4.25 23.03
N THR A 3 -2.63 5.35 22.51
CA THR A 3 -1.87 6.36 23.30
C THR A 3 -2.69 6.96 24.44
N HIS A 4 -3.98 7.23 24.18
CA HIS A 4 -4.90 7.84 25.14
C HIS A 4 -5.76 6.82 25.89
N LYS A 5 -5.51 5.52 25.68
CA LYS A 5 -6.28 4.40 26.27
C LYS A 5 -7.79 4.50 26.04
N PHE A 6 -8.22 5.08 24.92
CA PHE A 6 -9.64 5.10 24.55
C PHE A 6 -10.09 3.71 24.12
N SER A 7 -11.21 3.26 24.69
CA SER A 7 -11.91 2.05 24.31
C SER A 7 -13.33 2.44 23.92
N VAL A 8 -13.71 2.15 22.68
CA VAL A 8 -15.05 2.40 22.15
C VAL A 8 -15.60 1.07 21.66
N PRO A 9 -16.48 0.41 22.44
CA PRO A 9 -17.03 -0.90 22.08
C PRO A 9 -17.87 -0.85 20.79
N LEU A 10 -18.63 0.24 20.61
CA LEU A 10 -19.55 0.38 19.50
C LEU A 10 -19.36 1.71 18.78
N LEU A 11 -18.99 1.62 17.50
CA LEU A 11 -18.94 2.75 16.57
C LEU A 11 -19.93 2.49 15.45
N THR A 12 -20.95 3.35 15.32
CA THR A 12 -22.06 3.13 14.39
C THR A 12 -22.41 4.37 13.59
N GLU A 13 -23.13 4.19 12.48
CA GLU A 13 -23.67 5.30 11.69
C GLU A 13 -24.91 5.87 12.37
N MET A 14 -24.99 7.20 12.46
CA MET A 14 -26.16 7.92 12.95
C MET A 14 -27.16 8.17 11.81
N ASP A 15 -28.45 7.90 12.06
CA ASP A 15 -29.52 8.22 11.10
C ASP A 15 -29.63 9.76 10.93
N PRO A 16 -29.44 10.29 9.70
CA PRO A 16 -29.58 11.71 9.43
C PRO A 16 -30.98 12.24 9.79
N ALA A 17 -32.04 11.46 9.62
CA ALA A 17 -33.41 11.95 9.82
C ALA A 17 -33.74 12.19 11.30
N MET A 18 -33.22 11.36 12.21
CA MET A 18 -33.53 11.45 13.64
C MET A 18 -32.72 12.52 14.39
N HIS A 19 -31.61 12.99 13.80
CA HIS A 19 -30.63 13.86 14.49
C HIS A 19 -30.31 15.13 13.70
N THR A 20 -31.26 15.63 12.89
CA THR A 20 -31.18 16.96 12.29
C THR A 20 -32.33 17.80 12.83
N THR A 21 -32.03 18.82 13.63
CA THR A 21 -32.97 19.92 13.85
C THR A 21 -32.63 21.03 12.86
N GLN A 22 -33.61 21.87 12.47
CA GLN A 22 -33.39 22.95 11.49
C GLN A 22 -32.25 23.90 11.92
N ASP A 23 -31.99 24.01 13.23
CA ASP A 23 -30.99 24.90 13.82
C ASP A 23 -29.69 24.22 14.25
N SER A 24 -29.65 22.89 14.38
CA SER A 24 -28.44 22.17 14.77
C SER A 24 -28.21 20.91 13.93
N ARG A 25 -27.11 20.90 13.18
CA ARG A 25 -26.63 19.76 12.41
C ARG A 25 -25.55 19.03 13.20
N THR A 26 -25.94 18.19 14.15
CA THR A 26 -25.00 17.33 14.86
C THR A 26 -24.41 16.30 13.90
N LEU A 27 -23.08 16.28 13.79
CA LEU A 27 -22.34 15.37 12.90
C LEU A 27 -21.85 14.11 13.62
N GLY A 28 -21.80 14.14 14.94
CA GLY A 28 -21.43 13.02 15.80
C GLY A 28 -22.14 13.11 17.14
N LEU A 29 -22.20 11.98 17.83
CA LEU A 29 -22.73 11.87 19.19
C LEU A 29 -21.92 10.84 19.97
N ASN A 30 -21.42 11.24 21.14
CA ASN A 30 -20.83 10.34 22.13
C ASN A 30 -21.82 10.08 23.27
N ARG A 31 -22.20 8.81 23.45
CA ARG A 31 -23.02 8.34 24.58
C ARG A 31 -22.12 7.73 25.65
N ASN A 32 -22.36 8.11 26.91
CA ASN A 32 -21.70 7.57 28.10
C ASN A 32 -20.16 7.57 28.03
N LYS A 33 -19.55 8.66 27.53
CA LYS A 33 -18.10 8.85 27.49
C LYS A 33 -17.35 7.73 26.73
N GLY A 34 -17.89 7.34 25.58
CA GLY A 34 -17.25 6.41 24.65
C GLY A 34 -17.83 5.00 24.65
N GLU A 35 -18.95 4.75 25.31
CA GLU A 35 -19.65 3.46 25.21
C GLU A 35 -20.19 3.24 23.79
N VAL A 36 -20.85 4.28 23.25
CA VAL A 36 -21.34 4.30 21.87
C VAL A 36 -20.96 5.62 21.25
N ILE A 37 -20.30 5.56 20.09
CA ILE A 37 -20.08 6.73 19.24
C ILE A 37 -20.88 6.54 17.97
N GLU A 38 -21.70 7.52 17.65
CA GLU A 38 -22.52 7.57 16.44
C GLU A 38 -21.99 8.68 15.54
N LEU A 39 -21.73 8.39 14.26
CA LEU A 39 -21.22 9.36 13.30
C LEU A 39 -22.16 9.48 12.10
N ARG A 40 -22.39 10.71 11.64
CA ARG A 40 -23.09 10.95 10.38
C ARG A 40 -22.13 10.75 9.21
N LEU A 41 -22.30 9.65 8.48
CA LEU A 41 -21.50 9.35 7.30
C LEU A 41 -22.12 9.92 6.01
N ARG A 42 -23.44 10.07 5.96
CA ARG A 42 -24.19 10.51 4.77
C ARG A 42 -24.36 12.03 4.67
N THR A 43 -24.50 12.48 3.43
CA THR A 43 -24.97 13.84 3.10
C THR A 43 -26.45 13.99 3.44
N ASP A 44 -26.90 15.23 3.61
CA ASP A 44 -28.28 15.52 4.02
C ASP A 44 -29.31 15.11 2.93
N ALA A 45 -28.89 15.05 1.67
CA ALA A 45 -29.71 14.60 0.54
C ALA A 45 -29.69 13.08 0.34
N TYR A 46 -29.02 12.31 1.23
CA TYR A 46 -28.83 10.86 1.12
C TYR A 46 -28.18 10.38 -0.20
N ASP A 47 -27.64 11.30 -0.99
CA ASP A 47 -27.08 11.08 -2.31
C ASP A 47 -25.60 10.68 -2.29
N GLY A 48 -24.95 10.74 -1.13
CA GLY A 48 -23.53 10.40 -1.01
C GLY A 48 -23.02 10.32 0.42
N TYR A 49 -21.71 10.09 0.51
CA TYR A 49 -20.96 10.09 1.77
C TYR A 49 -20.21 11.41 1.95
N ARG A 50 -20.03 11.80 3.21
CA ARG A 50 -19.22 12.95 3.60
C ARG A 50 -17.74 12.67 3.36
N ASP A 51 -16.97 13.75 3.24
CA ASP A 51 -15.54 13.64 3.04
C ASP A 51 -14.87 13.00 4.28
N TYR A 52 -13.93 12.10 4.02
CA TYR A 52 -13.24 11.36 5.07
C TYR A 52 -12.51 12.29 6.06
N LYS A 53 -12.00 13.44 5.59
CA LYS A 53 -11.31 14.40 6.44
C LYS A 53 -12.25 14.98 7.49
N THR A 54 -13.47 15.37 7.10
CA THR A 54 -14.49 15.83 8.03
C THR A 54 -14.91 14.73 8.99
N ILE A 55 -15.22 13.52 8.49
CA ILE A 55 -15.62 12.37 9.35
C ILE A 55 -14.54 12.07 10.40
N ARG A 56 -13.27 12.14 10.01
CA ARG A 56 -12.14 11.92 10.92
C ARG A 56 -12.05 13.01 11.99
N LYS A 57 -12.25 14.28 11.62
CA LYS A 57 -12.27 15.39 12.59
C LYS A 57 -13.43 15.26 13.57
N THR A 58 -14.63 14.92 13.09
CA THR A 58 -15.78 14.68 13.96
C THR A 58 -15.53 13.51 14.90
N LEU A 59 -14.89 12.43 14.44
CA LEU A 59 -14.51 11.34 15.35
C LEU A 59 -13.50 11.80 16.42
N CYS A 60 -12.54 12.66 16.09
CA CYS A 60 -11.60 13.21 17.07
C CYS A 60 -12.33 14.04 18.13
N HIS A 61 -13.33 14.83 17.71
CA HIS A 61 -14.22 15.57 18.60
C HIS A 61 -14.98 14.64 19.55
N GLU A 62 -15.62 13.60 19.02
CA GLU A 62 -16.35 12.63 19.85
C GLU A 62 -15.43 11.86 20.80
N LEU A 63 -14.19 11.55 20.40
CA LEU A 63 -13.22 10.91 21.30
C LEU A 63 -12.80 11.84 22.45
N ALA A 64 -12.70 13.15 22.21
CA ALA A 64 -12.44 14.11 23.29
C ALA A 64 -13.59 14.13 24.32
N HIS A 65 -14.84 13.86 23.88
CA HIS A 65 -16.00 13.70 24.75
C HIS A 65 -15.94 12.48 25.68
N CYS A 66 -15.02 11.53 25.47
CA CYS A 66 -14.76 10.47 26.45
C CYS A 66 -14.17 11.01 27.76
N VAL A 67 -13.49 12.17 27.70
CA VAL A 67 -12.83 12.79 28.87
C VAL A 67 -13.60 14.02 29.33
N TRP A 68 -13.91 14.92 28.41
CA TRP A 68 -14.48 16.24 28.69
C TRP A 68 -15.88 16.37 28.08
N GLY A 69 -16.90 16.56 28.90
CA GLY A 69 -18.28 16.76 28.43
C GLY A 69 -18.47 18.13 27.76
N PRO A 70 -18.26 19.24 28.49
CA PRO A 70 -18.43 20.58 27.95
C PRO A 70 -17.33 20.97 26.94
N HIS A 71 -17.64 21.86 25.99
CA HIS A 71 -16.69 22.44 25.04
C HIS A 71 -15.83 23.55 25.67
N ASP A 72 -15.12 23.21 26.75
CA ASP A 72 -14.21 24.12 27.46
C ASP A 72 -12.80 24.17 26.82
N ARG A 73 -11.89 24.94 27.41
CA ARG A 73 -10.50 25.04 26.93
C ARG A 73 -9.81 23.68 26.89
N ASN A 74 -10.01 22.86 27.93
CA ASN A 74 -9.38 21.54 28.05
C ASN A 74 -9.86 20.58 26.96
N PHE A 75 -11.15 20.65 26.62
CA PHE A 75 -11.74 19.91 25.52
C PHE A 75 -11.04 20.25 24.20
N TRP A 76 -10.91 21.54 23.86
CA TRP A 76 -10.30 21.97 22.61
C TRP A 76 -8.80 21.65 22.55
N ASP A 77 -8.09 21.76 23.67
CA ASP A 77 -6.68 21.38 23.77
C ASP A 77 -6.49 19.87 23.53
N LEU A 78 -7.37 19.03 24.11
CA LEU A 78 -7.34 17.58 23.88
C LEU A 78 -7.73 17.22 22.44
N CYS A 79 -8.81 17.80 21.91
CA CYS A 79 -9.29 17.58 20.54
C CYS A 79 -8.17 17.91 19.53
N GLY A 80 -7.56 19.09 19.67
CA GLY A 80 -6.47 19.52 18.81
C GLY A 80 -5.21 18.65 18.94
N LYS A 81 -4.92 18.13 20.13
CA LYS A 81 -3.82 17.17 20.33
C LYS A 81 -4.09 15.86 19.59
N ILE A 82 -5.29 15.29 19.72
CA ILE A 82 -5.69 14.06 19.03
C ILE A 82 -5.64 14.26 17.52
N GLU A 83 -6.17 15.37 17.01
CA GLU A 83 -6.14 15.68 15.57
C GLU A 83 -4.71 15.71 15.01
N LYS A 84 -3.76 16.35 15.71
CA LYS A 84 -2.34 16.39 15.31
C LYS A 84 -1.72 15.00 15.29
N GLU A 85 -1.99 14.19 16.31
CA GLU A 85 -1.49 12.81 16.37
C GLU A 85 -2.05 11.95 15.22
N VAL A 86 -3.36 12.06 14.95
CA VAL A 86 -4.03 11.35 13.86
C VAL A 86 -3.50 11.78 12.49
N LEU A 87 -3.20 13.07 12.30
CA LEU A 87 -2.59 13.57 11.06
C LEU A 87 -1.16 13.08 10.88
N ARG A 88 -0.36 13.06 11.96
CA ARG A 88 1.03 12.57 11.92
C ARG A 88 1.09 11.07 11.57
N ASP A 89 0.16 10.30 12.13
CA ASP A 89 0.12 8.84 11.97
C ASP A 89 -0.72 8.42 10.73
N ASP A 90 -1.07 9.37 9.85
CA ASP A 90 -1.80 9.10 8.61
C ASP A 90 -0.90 8.41 7.58
N TRP A 91 -1.09 7.09 7.45
CA TRP A 91 -0.34 6.23 6.53
C TRP A 91 -0.43 6.65 5.05
N ARG A 92 -1.45 7.43 4.66
CA ARG A 92 -1.62 7.89 3.27
C ARG A 92 -0.68 9.03 2.89
N GLY A 93 -0.08 9.74 3.85
CA GLY A 93 0.62 11.00 3.61
C GLY A 93 2.05 11.09 4.15
N GLY A 94 2.60 10.03 4.72
CA GLY A 94 3.85 10.10 5.47
C GLY A 94 4.67 8.83 5.39
N GLY A 95 5.27 8.55 4.24
CA GLY A 95 6.32 7.55 4.13
C GLY A 95 7.58 8.07 4.83
N ARG A 96 7.95 7.50 5.97
CA ARG A 96 9.28 7.70 6.55
C ARG A 96 10.25 6.75 5.84
N ARG A 97 11.30 7.29 5.21
CA ARG A 97 12.42 6.47 4.73
C ARG A 97 13.02 5.76 5.95
N VAL A 98 13.23 4.45 5.87
CA VAL A 98 13.81 3.63 6.97
C VAL A 98 15.35 3.69 6.98
N GLY A 99 15.94 4.63 6.23
CA GLY A 99 17.37 4.90 6.24
C GLY A 99 17.64 6.35 5.84
N GLU A 100 18.61 6.96 6.51
CA GLU A 100 19.27 8.21 6.13
C GLU A 100 20.55 7.91 5.31
N GLU A 101 20.64 6.71 4.75
CA GLU A 101 21.81 6.30 3.97
C GLU A 101 21.51 6.60 2.50
N GLU A 102 22.41 7.35 1.85
CA GLU A 102 22.44 7.46 0.41
C GLU A 102 22.51 6.05 -0.17
N VAL A 103 21.42 5.61 -0.80
CA VAL A 103 21.47 4.43 -1.65
C VAL A 103 22.54 4.71 -2.69
N TYR A 104 23.54 3.84 -2.76
CA TYR A 104 24.65 3.87 -3.72
C TYR A 104 24.19 4.46 -5.06
N ASP A 105 24.59 5.71 -5.30
CA ASP A 105 24.54 6.34 -6.61
C ASP A 105 25.83 5.90 -7.30
N PRO A 106 25.79 4.94 -8.26
CA PRO A 106 26.96 4.69 -9.08
C PRO A 106 27.23 5.99 -9.82
N GLY A 107 28.19 6.77 -9.32
CA GLY A 107 28.56 8.03 -9.93
C GLY A 107 28.68 7.87 -11.44
N GLU A 108 28.26 8.90 -12.18
CA GLU A 108 28.61 9.07 -13.59
C GLU A 108 30.10 8.77 -13.73
N ASP A 109 30.44 7.55 -14.18
CA ASP A 109 31.74 7.01 -14.60
C ASP A 109 31.78 5.49 -14.31
N GLY A 110 30.98 4.71 -15.06
CA GLY A 110 30.96 3.26 -14.91
C GLY A 110 30.04 2.55 -15.90
N ASP A 111 30.45 2.53 -17.16
CA ASP A 111 30.11 1.56 -18.21
C ASP A 111 28.68 0.99 -18.28
N VAL A 112 27.92 1.52 -19.26
CA VAL A 112 26.84 0.87 -20.03
C VAL A 112 25.90 -0.07 -19.27
N CYS A 113 24.71 0.46 -18.93
CA CYS A 113 23.53 -0.33 -18.61
C CYS A 113 23.32 -1.46 -19.63
N ASP A 114 23.53 -2.72 -19.22
CA ASP A 114 22.94 -3.86 -19.92
C ASP A 114 21.42 -3.71 -19.83
N HIS A 115 20.85 -3.18 -20.91
CA HIS A 115 19.41 -3.06 -21.11
C HIS A 115 18.79 -4.46 -21.16
N GLY A 116 18.47 -4.99 -19.98
CA GLY A 116 17.81 -6.28 -19.82
C GLY A 116 17.10 -6.46 -18.47
N GLY A 117 16.74 -5.36 -17.80
CA GLY A 117 15.95 -5.40 -16.57
C GLY A 117 14.47 -5.69 -16.84
N TRP A 118 13.99 -6.81 -16.30
CA TRP A 118 12.59 -7.24 -16.20
C TRP A 118 11.95 -7.91 -17.45
N THR A 119 11.82 -9.24 -17.38
CA THR A 119 10.71 -10.01 -17.99
C THR A 119 10.15 -10.92 -16.87
N GLY A 120 9.03 -10.59 -16.23
CA GLY A 120 7.69 -10.81 -16.76
C GLY A 120 7.25 -12.24 -16.45
N GLY A 121 6.97 -12.56 -15.18
CA GLY A 121 6.51 -13.89 -14.76
C GLY A 121 5.24 -13.79 -13.93
N GLU A 122 4.20 -14.52 -14.33
CA GLU A 122 2.94 -14.68 -13.60
C GLU A 122 3.15 -15.61 -12.39
N PHE A 123 2.98 -15.07 -11.18
CA PHE A 123 3.07 -15.84 -9.94
C PHE A 123 1.67 -16.14 -9.40
N THR A 124 1.24 -17.39 -9.49
CA THR A 124 0.07 -17.88 -8.75
C THR A 124 0.50 -18.29 -7.34
N LEU A 125 0.24 -17.41 -6.38
CA LEU A 125 0.43 -17.66 -4.94
C LEU A 125 -0.83 -18.35 -4.39
N GLY A 126 -0.73 -19.64 -4.08
CA GLY A 126 -1.76 -20.38 -3.34
C GLY A 126 -2.31 -21.61 -4.07
N SER A 127 -1.54 -22.69 -4.10
CA SER A 127 -2.11 -24.04 -4.11
C SER A 127 -1.55 -24.79 -2.91
N ALA A 128 -2.36 -24.89 -1.86
CA ALA A 128 -2.10 -25.72 -0.71
C ALA A 128 -2.24 -27.20 -1.11
N ALA A 129 -1.13 -27.94 -1.10
CA ALA A 129 -1.14 -29.39 -0.99
C ALA A 129 0.17 -29.86 -0.33
N VAL A 130 0.06 -30.17 0.97
CA VAL A 130 0.66 -31.32 1.67
C VAL A 130 2.00 -31.87 1.14
N GLY A 131 3.00 -31.85 2.03
CA GLY A 131 3.97 -32.95 2.18
C GLY A 131 5.12 -32.99 1.19
N GLY A 132 6.35 -32.96 1.73
CA GLY A 132 7.58 -32.93 0.95
C GLY A 132 7.83 -34.18 0.08
N GLY A 133 8.54 -33.97 -1.02
CA GLY A 133 8.98 -35.03 -1.92
C GLY A 133 9.79 -34.48 -3.08
N ASN A 134 11.08 -34.72 -3.02
CA ASN A 134 12.10 -34.44 -4.02
C ASN A 134 11.77 -35.10 -5.38
N GLY A 135 12.13 -34.44 -6.49
CA GLY A 135 12.46 -35.13 -7.74
C GLY A 135 11.38 -35.20 -8.83
N VAL A 136 11.52 -34.28 -9.77
CA VAL A 136 11.57 -34.54 -11.22
C VAL A 136 11.45 -36.02 -11.63
N SER A 137 10.41 -36.33 -12.39
CA SER A 137 10.47 -37.13 -13.63
C SER A 137 9.14 -36.96 -14.35
N SER A 138 9.14 -36.21 -15.46
CA SER A 138 9.03 -36.77 -16.82
C SER A 138 7.70 -37.52 -17.01
N THR A 139 6.78 -37.02 -17.82
CA THR A 139 6.67 -37.25 -19.28
C THR A 139 5.24 -36.78 -19.64
N THR A 140 4.91 -36.17 -20.77
CA THR A 140 4.88 -36.73 -22.13
C THR A 140 4.39 -35.66 -23.11
N GLY A 141 5.02 -35.58 -24.29
CA GLY A 141 4.50 -34.94 -25.50
C GLY A 141 5.26 -33.67 -25.90
N GLY A 142 6.20 -33.64 -26.84
CA GLY A 142 6.48 -34.56 -27.93
C GLY A 142 6.55 -33.79 -29.25
N VAL A 143 7.69 -33.13 -29.51
CA VAL A 143 8.16 -32.88 -30.89
C VAL A 143 9.65 -33.16 -30.88
N GLY A 144 10.04 -34.29 -31.49
CA GLY A 144 11.41 -34.62 -31.75
C GLY A 144 11.89 -33.85 -32.98
N ASP A 145 13.02 -33.17 -32.83
CA ASP A 145 14.04 -33.08 -33.87
C ASP A 145 15.38 -32.93 -33.13
N GLY A 146 16.45 -33.51 -33.66
CA GLY A 146 17.73 -33.81 -32.98
C GLY A 146 18.44 -32.61 -32.34
N GLY A 147 17.90 -32.13 -31.23
CA GLY A 147 18.30 -30.89 -30.56
C GLY A 147 19.67 -31.05 -29.91
N LEU A 148 20.65 -30.36 -30.50
CA LEU A 148 21.96 -30.05 -29.92
C LEU A 148 21.82 -29.82 -28.41
N SER A 149 22.71 -30.41 -27.61
CA SER A 149 22.63 -30.27 -26.16
C SER A 149 22.60 -28.79 -25.80
N ARG A 150 21.94 -28.42 -24.68
CA ARG A 150 21.86 -27.02 -24.22
C ARG A 150 23.24 -26.31 -24.23
N ARG A 151 24.32 -27.07 -24.03
CA ARG A 151 25.71 -26.60 -24.10
C ARG A 151 26.17 -26.31 -25.54
N GLU A 152 25.83 -27.15 -26.51
CA GLU A 152 26.10 -26.92 -27.92
C GLU A 152 25.30 -25.73 -28.49
N VAL A 153 24.04 -25.56 -28.07
CA VAL A 153 23.22 -24.41 -28.50
C VAL A 153 23.85 -23.10 -28.04
N LEU A 154 24.32 -23.06 -26.79
CA LEU A 154 25.02 -21.89 -26.24
C LEU A 154 26.38 -21.64 -26.92
N ALA A 155 27.16 -22.70 -27.16
CA ALA A 155 28.46 -22.59 -27.83
C ALA A 155 28.31 -22.08 -29.27
N ARG A 156 27.34 -22.60 -30.02
CA ARG A 156 27.06 -22.18 -31.40
C ARG A 156 26.58 -20.73 -31.47
N ALA A 157 25.72 -20.32 -30.53
CA ALA A 157 25.28 -18.93 -30.44
C ALA A 157 26.43 -17.97 -30.10
N ALA A 158 27.40 -18.39 -29.29
CA ALA A 158 28.59 -17.60 -28.98
C ALA A 158 29.54 -17.46 -30.18
N GLU A 159 29.79 -18.56 -30.91
CA GLU A 159 30.63 -18.54 -32.11
C GLU A 159 30.05 -17.68 -33.24
N GLU A 160 28.73 -17.72 -33.44
CA GLU A 160 28.09 -16.85 -34.44
C GLU A 160 28.20 -15.37 -34.08
N ARG A 161 28.16 -15.02 -32.79
CA ARG A 161 28.38 -13.64 -32.34
C ARG A 161 29.81 -13.20 -32.62
N MET A 162 30.80 -14.03 -32.32
CA MET A 162 32.21 -13.70 -32.61
C MET A 162 32.50 -13.59 -34.11
N LYS A 163 31.85 -14.40 -34.95
CA LYS A 163 31.98 -14.26 -36.42
C LYS A 163 31.33 -12.99 -36.94
N ARG A 164 30.19 -12.57 -36.37
CA ARG A 164 29.52 -11.31 -36.74
C ARG A 164 30.34 -10.10 -36.29
N THR A 165 30.93 -10.12 -35.10
CA THR A 165 31.81 -9.03 -34.65
C THR A 165 33.06 -8.95 -35.49
N LYS A 166 33.73 -10.08 -35.77
CA LYS A 166 34.91 -10.09 -36.65
C LYS A 166 34.61 -9.60 -38.07
N LYS A 167 33.46 -9.99 -38.66
CA LYS A 167 33.04 -9.46 -39.95
C LYS A 167 32.76 -7.96 -39.91
N ALA A 168 32.11 -7.47 -38.85
CA ALA A 168 31.88 -6.05 -38.67
C ALA A 168 33.21 -5.28 -38.51
N GLU A 169 34.19 -5.86 -37.81
CA GLU A 169 35.54 -5.29 -37.66
C GLU A 169 36.31 -5.28 -39.00
N GLU A 170 36.22 -6.35 -39.78
CA GLU A 170 36.84 -6.45 -41.13
C GLU A 170 36.18 -5.47 -42.13
N GLU A 171 34.86 -5.30 -42.10
CA GLU A 171 34.13 -4.33 -42.96
C GLU A 171 34.42 -2.87 -42.58
N THR A 172 34.86 -2.60 -41.35
CA THR A 172 35.29 -1.25 -40.92
C THR A 172 36.77 -0.97 -41.15
N GLY A 173 37.52 -1.94 -41.68
CA GLY A 173 38.98 -1.90 -41.81
C GLY A 173 39.55 -1.77 -43.23
N GLU A 174 38.73 -1.58 -44.27
CA GLU A 174 39.14 -1.20 -45.64
C GLU A 174 38.79 0.26 -45.97
#